data_AF-A0AAN7SKP5-F1
#
_entry.id   AF-A0AAN7SKP5-F1
#
_cell.length_a   1.000
_cell.length_b   1.000
_cell.length_c   1.000
_cell.angle_alpha   90.00
_cell.angle_beta   90.00
_cell.angle_gamma   90.00
#
_symmetry.space_group_name_H-M   'P 1'
#
loop_
_entity.id
_entity.type
_entity.pdbx_description
1 polymer ?
#
loop_
_entity_poly.entity_id
_entity_poly.type
_entity_poly.pdbx_seq_one_letter_code
_entity_poly.pdbx_strand_id
1 'polypeptide(L)'
;MRVASALWTRGNPKEPVPFQELLPLKLRNSVSGKGDKTTEQSLCSKEIESFQKCYKDHTVRKSLKEAQEAKGILIPGEKKLSHKQLNKLLSMFPNIK
;
A
#
# COMPACT_ATOMS: atom_id res chain seq x y z
N MET A 1 22.72 -38.76 -49.26
CA MET A 1 21.76 -38.99 -48.16
C MET A 1 20.70 -37.90 -48.20
N ARG A 2 19.44 -38.24 -48.47
CA ARG A 2 18.33 -37.28 -48.38
C ARG A 2 17.40 -37.78 -47.28
N VAL A 3 17.45 -37.13 -46.13
CA VAL A 3 16.49 -37.32 -45.05
C VAL A 3 15.18 -36.71 -45.55
N ALA A 4 14.30 -37.55 -46.11
CA ALA A 4 12.98 -37.11 -46.55
C ALA A 4 12.12 -36.93 -45.30
N SER A 5 11.83 -35.66 -45.02
CA SER A 5 11.04 -35.15 -43.89
C SER A 5 9.65 -35.80 -43.83
N ALA A 6 9.50 -36.85 -43.03
CA ALA A 6 8.25 -37.55 -42.76
C ALA A 6 7.33 -36.79 -41.79
N LEU A 7 7.19 -35.47 -41.95
CA LEU A 7 6.41 -34.62 -41.04
C LEU A 7 5.18 -33.95 -41.68
N TRP A 8 4.84 -34.29 -42.94
CA TRP A 8 3.82 -33.57 -43.71
C TRP A 8 2.73 -34.46 -44.34
N THR A 9 2.53 -35.68 -43.84
CA THR A 9 1.42 -36.56 -44.28
C THR A 9 0.32 -36.73 -43.23
N ARG A 10 0.01 -35.67 -42.47
CA ARG A 10 -1.20 -35.63 -41.63
C ARG A 10 -2.28 -34.83 -42.36
N GLY A 11 -3.06 -35.51 -43.21
CA GLY A 11 -4.26 -34.95 -43.81
C GLY A 11 -5.36 -34.71 -42.76
N ASN A 12 -6.25 -33.75 -43.04
CA ASN A 12 -7.40 -33.45 -42.20
C ASN A 12 -8.34 -34.67 -42.11
N PRO A 13 -8.80 -35.11 -40.91
CA PRO A 13 -9.74 -36.22 -40.78
C PRO A 13 -11.01 -35.98 -41.60
N LYS A 14 -11.40 -36.97 -42.41
CA LYS A 14 -12.59 -36.90 -43.30
C LYS A 14 -13.90 -37.28 -42.60
N GLU A 15 -13.82 -37.94 -41.45
CA GLU A 15 -14.96 -38.34 -40.63
C GLU A 15 -15.17 -37.35 -39.49
N PRO A 16 -16.43 -37.13 -39.03
CA PRO A 16 -16.68 -36.24 -37.92
C PRO A 16 -15.94 -36.75 -36.68
N VAL A 17 -14.99 -35.96 -36.18
CA VAL A 17 -14.20 -36.32 -35.01
C VAL A 17 -15.15 -36.40 -33.80
N PRO A 18 -15.26 -37.55 -33.12
CA PRO A 18 -16.13 -37.66 -31.97
C PRO A 18 -15.65 -36.69 -30.88
N PHE A 19 -16.58 -35.90 -30.35
CA PHE A 19 -16.29 -34.98 -29.27
C PHE A 19 -15.80 -35.76 -28.04
N GLN A 20 -14.57 -35.49 -27.60
CA GLN A 20 -14.05 -35.97 -26.34
C GLN A 20 -14.26 -34.90 -25.28
N GLU A 21 -15.11 -35.19 -24.31
CA GLU A 21 -15.33 -34.33 -23.17
C GLU A 21 -14.11 -34.41 -22.22
N LEU A 22 -13.13 -33.53 -22.45
CA LEU A 22 -11.91 -33.45 -21.61
C LEU A 22 -12.23 -33.07 -20.16
N LEU A 23 -13.33 -32.36 -19.95
CA LEU A 23 -13.81 -31.96 -18.64
C LEU A 23 -15.32 -32.11 -18.60
N PRO A 24 -15.90 -32.80 -17.60
CA PRO A 24 -17.33 -32.96 -17.52
C PRO A 24 -18.02 -31.60 -17.47
N LEU A 25 -19.04 -31.42 -18.31
CA LEU A 25 -19.99 -30.32 -18.37
C LEU A 25 -20.97 -30.40 -17.18
N LYS A 26 -20.41 -30.61 -15.99
CA LYS A 26 -21.11 -30.63 -14.71
C LYS A 26 -20.58 -29.49 -13.87
N LEU A 27 -21.48 -28.81 -13.19
CA LEU A 27 -21.09 -27.76 -12.26
C LEU A 27 -20.21 -28.37 -11.16
N ARG A 28 -19.05 -27.75 -10.91
CA ARG A 28 -18.22 -28.11 -9.75
C ARG A 28 -18.79 -27.45 -8.50
N ASN A 29 -18.55 -28.06 -7.35
CA ASN A 29 -18.95 -27.51 -6.05
C ASN A 29 -18.06 -26.32 -5.59
N SER A 30 -17.09 -25.92 -6.40
CA SER A 30 -16.16 -24.82 -6.12
C SER A 30 -15.71 -24.15 -7.41
N VAL A 31 -15.64 -22.83 -7.39
CA VAL A 31 -15.05 -22.03 -8.47
C VAL A 31 -13.55 -21.84 -8.22
N SER A 32 -12.76 -21.73 -9.29
CA SER A 32 -11.36 -21.31 -9.15
C SER A 32 -11.33 -19.85 -8.73
N GLY A 33 -10.85 -19.56 -7.53
CA GLY A 33 -10.63 -18.19 -7.08
C GLY A 33 -9.53 -17.55 -7.91
N LYS A 34 -9.84 -16.44 -8.60
CA LYS A 34 -8.82 -15.56 -9.16
C LYS A 34 -8.25 -14.77 -8.00
N GLY A 35 -7.02 -15.11 -7.57
CA GLY A 35 -6.32 -14.32 -6.58
C GLY A 35 -5.93 -12.98 -7.18
N ASP A 36 -6.62 -11.91 -6.81
CA ASP A 36 -6.18 -10.55 -7.11
C ASP A 36 -4.91 -10.25 -6.29
N LYS A 37 -3.75 -10.54 -6.88
CA LYS A 37 -2.45 -10.05 -6.42
C LYS A 37 -2.13 -8.74 -7.15
N THR A 38 -2.77 -7.62 -6.83
CA THR A 38 -2.41 -6.35 -7.51
C THR A 38 -2.55 -5.11 -6.64
N THR A 39 -2.04 -5.14 -5.41
CA THR A 39 -1.28 -3.97 -4.94
C THR A 39 0.19 -4.31 -5.12
N GLU A 40 0.68 -4.10 -6.35
CA GLU A 40 2.09 -4.25 -6.71
C GLU A 40 2.91 -3.20 -5.93
N GLN A 41 3.18 -3.46 -4.64
CA GLN A 41 4.01 -2.60 -3.78
C GLN A 41 5.42 -2.39 -4.37
N SER A 42 5.86 -3.32 -5.21
CA SER A 42 7.05 -3.21 -6.07
C SER A 42 7.06 -1.94 -6.91
N LEU A 43 5.93 -1.60 -7.54
CA LEU A 43 5.80 -0.44 -8.44
C LEU A 43 5.90 0.89 -7.70
N CYS A 44 5.44 0.95 -6.44
CA CYS A 44 5.46 2.15 -5.61
C CYS A 44 6.51 2.11 -4.48
N SER A 45 7.53 1.27 -4.63
CA SER A 45 8.53 1.01 -3.58
C SER A 45 9.24 2.29 -3.13
N LYS A 46 9.55 3.20 -4.07
CA LYS A 46 10.20 4.48 -3.79
C LYS A 46 9.31 5.43 -2.97
N GLU A 47 8.04 5.51 -3.32
CA GLU A 47 7.04 6.33 -2.64
C GLU A 47 6.80 5.79 -1.23
N ILE A 48 6.70 4.48 -1.07
CA ILE A 48 6.57 3.82 0.23
C ILE A 48 7.79 4.09 1.11
N GLU A 49 9.00 3.96 0.59
CA GLU A 49 10.23 4.25 1.34
C GLU A 49 10.33 5.72 1.75
N SER A 50 10.01 6.64 0.84
CA SER A 50 10.05 8.08 1.15
C SER A 50 9.00 8.46 2.21
N PHE A 51 7.80 7.89 2.13
CA PHE A 51 6.76 8.05 3.13
C PHE A 51 7.20 7.50 4.48
N GLN A 52 7.75 6.29 4.52
CA GLN A 52 8.22 5.66 5.76
C GLN A 52 9.32 6.48 6.44
N LYS A 53 10.24 7.07 5.68
CA LYS A 53 11.27 7.98 6.21
C LYS A 53 10.63 9.23 6.81
N CYS A 54 9.76 9.89 6.05
CA CYS A 54 9.04 11.09 6.52
C CYS A 54 8.24 10.81 7.81
N TYR A 55 7.57 9.65 7.87
CA TYR A 55 6.79 9.25 9.03
C TYR A 55 7.66 9.08 10.28
N LYS A 56 8.83 8.43 10.17
CA LYS A 56 9.79 8.29 11.27
C LYS A 56 10.29 9.65 11.77
N ASP A 57 10.62 10.56 10.87
CA ASP A 57 11.06 11.90 11.25
C ASP A 57 9.93 12.71 11.90
N HIS A 58 8.70 12.52 11.44
CA HIS A 58 7.53 13.16 12.03
C HIS A 58 7.25 12.63 13.44
N THR A 59 7.31 11.31 13.69
CA THR A 59 7.05 10.73 15.02
C THR A 59 8.08 11.21 16.04
N VAL A 60 9.37 11.25 15.66
CA VAL A 60 10.43 11.80 16.51
C VAL A 60 10.15 13.28 16.82
N ARG A 61 9.93 14.12 15.81
CA ARG A 61 9.63 15.55 16.02
C ARG A 61 8.39 15.78 16.88
N LYS A 62 7.34 14.97 16.69
CA LYS A 62 6.10 15.04 17.48
C LYS A 62 6.38 14.74 18.96
N SER A 63 7.12 13.67 19.26
CA SER A 63 7.46 13.34 20.64
C SER A 63 8.30 14.41 21.35
N LEU A 64 9.24 15.03 20.62
CA LEU A 64 10.06 16.13 21.16
C LEU A 64 9.21 17.37 21.45
N LYS A 65 8.28 17.71 20.56
CA LYS A 65 7.31 18.80 20.78
C LYS A 65 6.43 18.51 21.98
N GLU A 66 5.85 17.32 22.09
CA GLU A 66 5.02 16.93 23.23
C GLU A 66 5.80 17.01 24.56
N ALA A 67 7.06 16.57 24.59
CA ALA A 67 7.92 16.69 25.76
C ALA A 67 8.25 18.17 26.11
N GLN A 68 8.45 19.03 25.12
CA GLN A 68 8.66 20.47 25.32
C GLN A 68 7.38 21.15 25.82
N GLU A 69 6.23 20.83 25.25
CA GLU A 69 4.92 21.35 25.64
C GLU A 69 4.49 20.87 27.03
N ALA A 70 4.83 19.63 27.39
CA ALA A 70 4.58 19.07 28.73
C ALA A 70 5.31 19.85 29.83
N LYS A 71 6.50 20.39 29.53
CA LYS A 71 7.23 21.26 30.47
C LYS A 71 6.52 22.60 30.69
N GLY A 72 5.64 23.03 29.78
CA GLY A 72 4.87 24.26 29.90
C GLY A 72 5.71 25.55 29.94
N ILE A 73 6.99 25.47 29.54
CA ILE A 73 7.93 26.60 29.60
C ILE A 73 7.64 27.55 28.44
N LEU A 74 7.52 28.85 28.73
CA LEU A 74 7.40 29.88 27.71
C LEU A 74 8.77 30.16 27.10
N ILE A 75 8.93 29.85 25.80
CA ILE A 75 10.16 30.13 25.06
C ILE A 75 10.03 31.56 24.47
N PRO A 76 10.90 32.50 24.85
CA PRO A 76 10.86 33.85 24.30
C PRO A 76 11.06 33.87 22.78
N GLY A 77 10.23 34.62 22.06
CA GLY A 77 10.30 34.75 20.60
C GLY A 77 9.58 33.65 19.81
N GLU A 78 9.08 32.60 20.48
CA GLU A 78 8.28 31.56 19.84
C GLU A 78 6.89 32.09 19.49
N LYS A 79 6.52 32.06 18.20
CA LYS A 79 5.22 32.55 17.72
C LYS A 79 4.11 31.49 17.87
N LYS A 80 4.47 30.22 18.00
CA LYS A 80 3.54 29.09 18.06
C LYS A 80 3.52 28.49 19.46
N LEU A 81 2.73 29.10 20.34
CA LEU A 81 2.55 28.62 21.71
C LEU A 81 1.51 27.48 21.74
N SER A 82 1.80 26.42 22.49
CA SER A 82 0.84 25.38 22.84
C SER A 82 -0.25 25.94 23.76
N HIS A 83 -1.42 25.34 23.76
CA HIS A 83 -2.55 25.78 24.61
C HIS A 83 -2.16 25.85 26.10
N LYS A 84 -1.28 24.95 26.57
CA LYS A 84 -0.76 24.98 27.95
C LYS A 84 0.08 26.23 28.22
N GLN A 85 0.98 26.56 27.29
CA GLN A 85 1.82 27.76 27.35
C GLN A 85 0.96 29.03 27.27
N LEU A 86 0.00 29.06 26.35
CA LEU A 86 -0.92 30.18 26.17
C LEU A 86 -1.74 30.44 27.45
N ASN A 87 -2.30 29.39 28.06
CA ASN A 87 -3.05 29.52 29.31
C ASN A 87 -2.17 29.98 30.47
N LYS A 88 -0.93 29.51 30.54
CA LYS A 88 0.04 30.02 31.52
C LYS A 88 0.31 31.51 31.31
N LEU A 89 0.48 31.95 30.07
CA LEU A 89 0.67 33.36 29.72
C LEU A 89 -0.53 34.23 30.09
N LEU A 90 -1.74 33.82 29.70
CA LEU A 90 -2.96 34.56 30.03
C LEU A 90 -3.24 34.60 31.54
N SER A 91 -2.84 33.57 32.28
CA SER A 91 -2.98 33.57 33.75
C SER A 91 -2.12 34.63 34.45
N MET A 92 -1.01 35.06 33.83
CA MET A 92 -0.15 36.11 34.38
C MET A 92 -0.71 37.52 34.12
N PHE A 93 -1.52 37.67 33.07
CA PHE A 93 -2.11 38.96 32.66
C PHE A 93 -3.62 38.79 32.42
N PRO A 94 -4.40 38.50 33.48
CA PRO A 94 -5.84 38.34 33.34
C PRO A 94 -6.49 39.66 32.92
N ASN A 95 -7.47 39.58 32.01
CA ASN A 95 -8.25 40.75 31.63
C ASN A 95 -9.27 41.05 32.74
N ILE A 96 -9.06 42.15 33.46
CA ILE A 96 -9.99 42.64 34.47
C ILE A 96 -11.01 43.48 33.71
N LYS A 97 -12.20 42.92 33.48
CA LYS A 97 -13.35 43.67 32.99
C LYS A 97 -13.92 44.54 34.10
#